data_AF-A0A7K1GJ53-F1
#
_entry.id   AF-A0A7K1GJ53-F1
#
_cell.length_a   1.000
_cell.length_b   1.000
_cell.length_c   1.000
_cell.angle_alpha   90.00
_cell.angle_beta   90.00
_cell.angle_gamma   90.00
#
_symmetry.space_group_name_H-M   'P 1'
#
loop_
_entity.id
_entity.type
_entity.pdbx_description
1 polymer ?
#
loop_
_entity_poly.entity_id
_entity_poly.type
_entity_poly.pdbx_seq_one_letter_code
_entity_poly.pdbx_strand_id
1 'polypeptide(L)'
;QTTPNPKAQADGVKTAYDKAGIDPRTVTYIEAHGTGTELGDPVEINGLKAAFKELYEKTGDPAVHGSHCGLGSAKTNIGHLSLAA
;
A
#
# COMPACT_ATOMS: atom_id res chain seq x y z
N GLN A 1 12.08 -18.83 5.54
CA GLN A 1 11.71 -17.43 5.24
C GLN A 1 10.41 -17.45 4.46
N THR A 2 9.41 -16.71 4.89
CA THR A 2 8.17 -16.51 4.13
C THR A 2 8.43 -15.46 3.06
N THR A 3 8.41 -15.85 1.79
CA THR A 3 8.54 -14.91 0.68
C THR A 3 7.32 -13.99 0.65
N PRO A 4 7.50 -12.65 0.67
CA PRO A 4 6.38 -11.73 0.55
C PRO A 4 5.68 -11.92 -0.80
N ASN A 5 4.34 -11.93 -0.79
CA ASN A 5 3.53 -12.14 -1.99
C ASN A 5 2.76 -10.84 -2.32
N PRO A 6 3.09 -10.16 -3.44
CA PRO A 6 2.48 -8.88 -3.79
C PRO A 6 0.97 -8.99 -4.03
N LYS A 7 0.49 -10.13 -4.53
CA LYS A 7 -0.94 -10.37 -4.73
C LYS A 7 -1.68 -10.47 -3.40
N ALA A 8 -1.13 -11.23 -2.45
CA ALA A 8 -1.73 -11.35 -1.13
C ALA A 8 -1.76 -10.01 -0.39
N GLN A 9 -0.72 -9.18 -0.55
CA GLN A 9 -0.71 -7.81 0.00
C GLN A 9 -1.77 -6.93 -0.66
N ALA A 10 -1.90 -6.98 -1.99
CA ALA A 10 -2.92 -6.22 -2.71
C ALA A 10 -4.34 -6.60 -2.28
N ASP A 11 -4.62 -7.90 -2.15
CA ASP A 11 -5.92 -8.42 -1.70
C ASP A 11 -6.24 -8.00 -0.25
N GLY A 12 -5.23 -7.95 0.62
CA GLY A 12 -5.36 -7.45 1.99
C GLY A 12 -5.78 -5.97 2.02
N VAL A 13 -5.10 -5.12 1.23
CA VAL A 13 -5.44 -3.70 1.12
C VAL A 13 -6.86 -3.52 0.58
N LYS A 14 -7.24 -4.21 -0.51
CA LYS A 14 -8.59 -4.14 -1.08
C LYS A 14 -9.66 -4.53 -0.05
N THR A 15 -9.42 -5.61 0.70
CA THR A 15 -10.33 -6.06 1.76
C THR A 15 -10.50 -5.00 2.85
N ALA A 16 -9.43 -4.30 3.22
CA ALA A 16 -9.52 -3.22 4.21
C ALA A 16 -10.36 -2.05 3.71
N TYR A 17 -10.18 -1.63 2.45
CA TYR A 17 -11.00 -0.59 1.82
C TYR A 17 -12.47 -1.00 1.69
N ASP A 18 -12.75 -2.22 1.22
CA ASP A 18 -14.11 -2.74 1.09
C ASP A 18 -14.83 -2.77 2.46
N LYS A 19 -14.10 -3.10 3.55
CA LYS A 19 -14.64 -3.05 4.91
C LYS A 19 -14.84 -1.63 5.45
N ALA A 20 -13.93 -0.71 5.13
CA ALA A 20 -14.00 0.68 5.57
C ALA A 20 -15.08 1.47 4.83
N GLY A 21 -15.42 1.09 3.59
CA GLY A 21 -16.42 1.76 2.77
C GLY A 21 -16.04 3.21 2.40
N ILE A 22 -14.76 3.54 2.47
CA ILE A 22 -14.24 4.87 2.13
C ILE A 22 -13.78 4.93 0.69
N ASP A 23 -13.87 6.12 0.11
CA ASP A 23 -13.34 6.37 -1.22
C ASP A 23 -11.80 6.38 -1.17
N PRO A 24 -11.10 5.57 -1.99
CA PRO A 24 -9.64 5.53 -2.03
C PRO A 24 -8.98 6.89 -2.34
N ARG A 25 -9.70 7.83 -2.97
CA ARG A 25 -9.23 9.21 -3.22
C ARG A 25 -9.14 10.06 -1.96
N THR A 26 -9.81 9.66 -0.89
CA THR A 26 -9.76 10.37 0.40
C THR A 26 -8.53 10.01 1.22
N VAL A 27 -7.80 8.95 0.85
CA VAL A 27 -6.57 8.54 1.51
C VAL A 27 -5.38 9.21 0.84
N THR A 28 -4.76 10.14 1.56
CA THR A 28 -3.64 10.95 1.07
C THR A 28 -2.28 10.48 1.58
N TYR A 29 -2.26 9.49 2.48
CA TYR A 29 -1.04 8.93 3.04
C TYR A 29 -1.18 7.43 3.34
N ILE A 30 -0.15 6.65 2.98
CA ILE A 30 0.02 5.26 3.40
C ILE A 30 1.33 5.13 4.19
N GLU A 31 1.21 4.55 5.38
CA GLU A 31 2.33 4.12 6.20
C GLU A 31 2.67 2.67 5.84
N ALA A 32 3.74 2.46 5.08
CA ALA A 32 4.17 1.15 4.62
C ALA A 32 4.87 0.35 5.73
N HIS A 33 4.86 -0.97 5.60
CA HIS A 33 5.63 -1.86 6.46
C HIS A 33 7.13 -1.57 6.31
N GLY A 34 7.64 -1.40 5.08
CA GLY A 34 8.92 -0.75 4.77
C GLY A 34 10.12 -1.29 5.55
N THR A 35 10.36 -2.60 5.44
CA THR A 35 11.44 -3.29 6.17
C THR A 35 12.86 -2.91 5.71
N GLY A 36 13.01 -2.12 4.65
CA GLY A 36 14.34 -1.74 4.15
C GLY A 36 15.04 -2.90 3.44
N THR A 37 14.29 -3.88 2.94
CA THR A 37 14.86 -5.04 2.25
C THR A 37 14.80 -4.86 0.75
N GLU A 38 15.90 -5.15 0.05
CA GLU A 38 16.00 -5.00 -1.41
C GLU A 38 14.91 -5.77 -2.18
N LEU A 39 14.40 -6.86 -1.60
CA LEU A 39 13.31 -7.65 -2.18
C LEU A 39 11.93 -7.25 -1.66
N GLY A 40 11.79 -7.04 -0.35
CA GLY A 40 10.48 -6.83 0.28
C GLY A 40 9.89 -5.47 -0.06
N ASP A 41 10.70 -4.42 -0.13
CA ASP A 41 10.21 -3.08 -0.40
C ASP A 41 9.64 -2.97 -1.83
N PRO A 42 10.31 -3.45 -2.91
CA PRO A 42 9.69 -3.50 -4.23
C PRO A 42 8.40 -4.33 -4.29
N VAL A 43 8.34 -5.44 -3.55
CA VAL A 43 7.13 -6.29 -3.48
C VAL A 43 5.96 -5.52 -2.85
N GLU A 44 6.21 -4.80 -1.76
CA GLU A 44 5.22 -3.97 -1.07
C GLU A 44 4.71 -2.81 -1.94
N ILE A 45 5.62 -2.09 -2.59
CA ILE A 45 5.26 -1.02 -3.52
C ILE A 45 4.38 -1.55 -4.66
N ASN A 46 4.73 -2.71 -5.21
CA ASN A 46 3.97 -3.31 -6.30
C ASN A 46 2.59 -3.80 -5.85
N GLY A 47 2.48 -4.37 -4.65
CA GLY A 47 1.20 -4.75 -4.05
C GLY A 47 0.27 -3.55 -3.84
N LEU A 48 0.79 -2.46 -3.29
CA LEU A 48 0.05 -1.21 -3.10
C LEU A 48 -0.40 -0.61 -4.44
N LYS A 49 0.49 -0.52 -5.43
CA LYS A 49 0.15 -0.02 -6.77
C LYS A 49 -0.96 -0.84 -7.42
N ALA A 50 -0.90 -2.17 -7.32
CA ALA A 50 -1.92 -3.05 -7.88
C ALA A 50 -3.28 -2.83 -7.19
N ALA A 51 -3.32 -2.79 -5.86
CA ALA A 51 -4.55 -2.57 -5.11
C ALA A 51 -5.20 -1.23 -5.44
N PHE A 52 -4.43 -0.14 -5.39
CA PHE A 52 -4.95 1.20 -5.64
C PHE A 52 -5.40 1.40 -7.08
N LYS A 53 -4.72 0.78 -8.06
CA LYS A 53 -5.19 0.79 -9.45
C LYS A 53 -6.61 0.22 -9.56
N GLU A 54 -6.83 -0.98 -9.02
CA GLU A 54 -8.16 -1.62 -9.04
C GLU A 54 -9.21 -0.80 -8.25
N LEU A 55 -8.83 -0.26 -7.08
CA LEU A 55 -9.71 0.55 -6.25
C LEU A 55 -10.14 1.85 -6.95
N TYR A 56 -9.21 2.53 -7.64
CA TYR A 56 -9.53 3.71 -8.42
C TYR A 56 -10.36 3.39 -9.67
N GLU A 57 -10.08 2.28 -10.37
CA GLU A 57 -10.92 1.81 -11.48
C GLU A 57 -12.38 1.59 -11.05
N LYS A 58 -12.62 1.06 -9.84
CA LYS A 58 -13.97 0.91 -9.26
C LYS A 58 -14.69 2.24 -9.02
N THR A 59 -13.97 3.36 -8.85
CA THR A 59 -14.61 4.69 -8.67
C THR A 59 -15.19 5.24 -9.97
N GLY A 60 -14.77 4.73 -11.13
CA GLY A 60 -15.20 5.20 -12.45
C GLY A 60 -14.73 6.61 -12.82
N ASP A 61 -13.82 7.21 -12.04
CA ASP A 61 -13.36 8.59 -12.24
C ASP A 61 -12.08 8.64 -13.12
N PRO A 62 -12.15 9.26 -14.31
CA PRO A 62 -10.99 9.45 -15.17
C PRO A 62 -9.97 10.46 -14.63
N ALA A 63 -10.23 11.20 -13.56
CA ALA A 63 -9.28 12.15 -12.96
C ALA A 63 -8.17 11.49 -12.12
N VAL A 64 -8.23 10.17 -11.90
CA VAL A 64 -7.20 9.41 -11.18
C VAL A 64 -6.02 9.05 -12.10
N HIS A 65 -5.44 10.04 -12.77
CA HIS A 65 -4.26 9.87 -13.63
C HIS A 65 -2.96 10.45 -13.03
N GLY A 66 -3.04 11.10 -11.86
CA GLY A 66 -1.88 11.67 -11.15
C GLY A 66 -1.54 10.93 -9.86
N SER A 67 -0.37 11.23 -9.28
CA SER A 67 -0.01 10.81 -7.93
C SER A 67 -1.01 11.39 -6.91
N HIS A 68 -1.84 10.54 -6.30
CA HIS A 68 -2.92 10.95 -5.39
C HIS A 68 -2.66 10.65 -3.91
N CYS A 69 -1.61 9.88 -3.59
CA CYS A 69 -1.32 9.44 -2.22
C CYS A 69 0.18 9.49 -1.95
N GLY A 70 0.57 10.14 -0.85
CA GLY A 70 1.93 10.09 -0.33
C GLY A 70 2.21 8.72 0.27
N LEU A 71 3.42 8.21 0.07
CA LEU A 71 3.85 6.96 0.66
C LEU A 71 5.05 7.22 1.56
N GLY A 72 4.96 6.79 2.81
CA GLY A 72 6.05 6.87 3.78
C GLY A 72 6.21 5.57 4.56
N SER A 73 7.32 5.46 5.28
CA SER A 73 7.54 4.42 6.28
C SER A 73 8.37 5.03 7.40
N ALA A 74 7.88 4.92 8.63
CA ALA A 74 8.55 5.35 9.84
C ALA A 74 9.88 4.61 10.02
N LYS A 75 10.00 3.39 9.47
CA LYS A 75 11.24 2.61 9.56
C LYS A 75 12.40 3.25 8.79
N THR A 76 12.11 4.12 7.82
CA THR A 76 13.12 4.96 7.12
C THR A 76 13.76 6.00 8.06
N ASN A 77 13.10 6.40 9.15
CA ASN A 77 13.57 7.41 10.10
C ASN A 77 14.08 6.84 11.44
N ILE A 78 13.57 5.67 11.89
CA ILE A 78 13.89 5.09 13.22
C ILE A 78 14.49 3.68 13.17
N GLY A 79 14.74 3.12 11.98
CA GLY A 79 15.28 1.77 11.81
C GLY A 79 14.26 0.65 12.05
N HIS A 80 14.66 -0.59 11.75
CA HIS A 80 13.80 -1.77 11.79
C HIS A 80 13.44 -2.18 13.24
N LEU A 81 12.37 -1.62 13.79
CA LEU A 81 11.91 -1.85 15.18
C LEU A 81 11.17 -3.18 15.40
N SER A 82 11.77 -4.29 14.96
CA SER A 82 11.32 -5.70 15.13
C SER A 82 9.93 -5.91 15.78
N LEU A 83 9.80 -5.96 17.10
CA LEU A 83 8.56 -6.35 17.82
C LEU A 83 7.52 -5.23 18.03
N ALA A 84 7.72 -4.03 17.48
CA ALA A 84 6.80 -2.89 17.61
C ALA A 84 6.39 -2.28 16.26
N ALA A 85 6.57 -3.04 15.17
CA ALA A 85 6.40 -2.65 13.77
C ALA A 85 5.03 -2.96 13.17
#